data_AF-A0A453N802-F1
#
_entry.id   AF-A0A453N802-F1
#
_cell.length_a   1.000
_cell.length_b   1.000
_cell.length_c   1.000
_cell.angle_alpha   90.00
_cell.angle_beta   90.00
_cell.angle_gamma   90.00
#
_symmetry.space_group_name_H-M   'P 1'
#
loop_
_entity.id
_entity.type
_entity.pdbx_description
1 polymer ?
#
loop_
_entity_poly.entity_id
_entity_poly.type
_entity_poly.pdbx_seq_one_letter_code
_entity_poly.pdbx_strand_id
1 'polypeptide(L)'
;MVMEVDAGMERVLGGFSLRLSDRDDSDGSGGGRGGGHDEADGGSGAVKERIARALRLYKESSGAGEDGGGALVQVWAPARDGERRRVLATRGQPFVLPSRCRRLLQYRTVSLTHVFAVGGGQGRRVTWEERGLPGRVFEARAPEWTPNVQFYGTGEYARMSYALIYDIQASLALPIL
;
A
#
# COMPACT_ATOMS: atom_id res chain seq x y z
N MET A 1 20.29 -19.93 -2.54
CA MET A 1 20.99 -18.66 -2.25
C MET A 1 19.92 -17.64 -1.91
N VAL A 2 19.68 -17.47 -0.63
CA VAL A 2 18.75 -16.49 -0.07
C VAL A 2 19.41 -15.14 -0.31
N MET A 3 18.75 -14.20 -0.98
CA MET A 3 19.18 -12.81 -0.88
C MET A 3 18.73 -12.34 0.49
N GLU A 4 19.64 -12.51 1.45
CA GLU A 4 19.60 -11.80 2.72
C GLU A 4 19.40 -10.32 2.44
N VAL A 5 18.55 -9.73 3.24
CA VAL A 5 18.40 -8.28 3.36
C VAL A 5 19.77 -7.71 3.69
N ASP A 6 20.44 -7.13 2.69
CA ASP A 6 21.67 -6.40 2.90
C ASP A 6 21.36 -5.22 3.83
N ALA A 7 22.12 -5.18 4.93
CA ALA A 7 22.01 -4.24 6.03
C ALA A 7 22.28 -2.76 5.62
N GLY A 8 22.42 -2.46 4.34
CA GLY A 8 22.50 -1.11 3.78
C GLY A 8 21.15 -0.41 3.52
N MET A 9 20.00 -1.11 3.51
CA MET A 9 18.69 -0.49 3.25
C MET A 9 17.91 -0.04 4.50
N GLU A 10 18.39 -0.38 5.70
CA GLU A 10 17.86 0.14 6.98
C GLU A 10 18.00 1.66 7.08
N ARG A 11 18.99 2.26 6.40
CA ARG A 11 19.23 3.72 6.46
C ARG A 11 18.33 4.56 5.55
N VAL A 12 17.58 3.96 4.63
CA VAL A 12 16.53 4.67 3.87
C VAL A 12 15.13 4.44 4.48
N LEU A 13 15.06 3.55 5.49
CA LEU A 13 13.87 3.29 6.31
C LEU A 13 13.90 4.03 7.66
N GLY A 14 15.05 4.60 8.06
CA GLY A 14 15.25 5.33 9.32
C GLY A 14 14.62 6.73 9.41
N GLY A 15 13.69 7.09 8.53
CA GLY A 15 13.18 8.45 8.45
C GLY A 15 11.67 8.52 8.30
N PHE A 16 10.90 7.84 9.17
CA PHE A 16 9.55 8.26 9.57
C PHE A 16 9.07 7.37 10.74
N SER A 17 9.76 7.48 11.88
CA SER A 17 9.09 7.23 13.16
C SER A 17 8.24 8.47 13.44
N LEU A 18 6.91 8.32 13.41
CA LEU A 18 6.01 9.37 13.87
C LEU A 18 6.23 9.54 15.38
N ARG A 19 7.15 10.43 15.76
CA ARG A 19 7.19 10.99 17.11
C ARG A 19 5.91 11.80 17.33
N LEU A 20 4.95 11.22 18.04
CA LEU A 20 4.00 11.98 18.82
C LEU A 20 4.72 12.43 20.10
N SER A 21 4.97 13.74 20.17
CA SER A 21 5.08 14.57 21.38
C SER A 21 5.76 13.97 22.63
N ASP A 22 7.02 14.35 22.84
CA ASP A 22 7.48 14.78 24.16
C ASP A 22 7.70 16.30 24.11
N ARG A 23 6.73 17.02 24.64
CA ARG A 23 6.95 18.30 25.31
C ARG A 23 6.74 17.99 26.78
N ASP A 24 7.82 18.03 27.55
CA ASP A 24 7.83 18.22 29.00
C ASP A 24 9.09 19.08 29.27
N ASP A 25 9.11 20.06 30.16
CA ASP A 25 8.08 20.51 31.09
C ASP A 25 8.46 21.91 31.59
N SER A 26 7.45 22.70 31.94
CA SER A 26 7.58 23.80 32.90
C SER A 26 6.85 23.35 34.15
N ASP A 27 7.52 23.46 35.29
CA ASP A 27 7.11 22.95 36.60
C ASP A 27 5.62 23.19 36.97
N GLY A 28 5.00 22.13 37.49
CA GLY A 28 4.47 22.22 38.84
C GLY A 28 2.95 22.03 39.04
N SER A 29 2.63 20.84 39.59
CA SER A 29 1.59 20.60 40.61
C SER A 29 0.17 20.31 40.13
N GLY A 30 -0.32 19.10 40.46
CA GLY A 30 -1.74 18.78 40.47
C GLY A 30 -2.04 17.29 40.23
N GLY A 31 -2.28 16.53 41.30
CA GLY A 31 -2.65 15.12 41.22
C GLY A 31 -4.00 14.85 40.53
N GLY A 32 -4.16 13.63 40.01
CA GLY A 32 -5.43 13.16 39.48
C GLY A 32 -5.37 11.69 39.04
N ARG A 33 -6.27 10.88 39.58
CA ARG A 33 -6.49 9.46 39.26
C ARG A 33 -7.10 9.30 37.86
N GLY A 34 -6.73 8.23 37.15
CA GLY A 34 -7.39 7.70 35.93
C GLY A 34 -6.35 6.97 35.08
N GLY A 35 -6.47 5.72 34.65
CA GLY A 35 -7.67 5.01 34.23
C GLY A 35 -7.65 4.83 32.70
N GLY A 36 -6.91 3.83 32.22
CA GLY A 36 -7.09 3.15 30.94
C GLY A 36 -6.61 3.84 29.65
N HIS A 37 -5.84 3.09 28.83
CA HIS A 37 -6.19 2.68 27.45
C HIS A 37 -4.92 2.23 26.70
N ASP A 38 -4.56 0.95 26.80
CA ASP A 38 -3.60 0.27 25.91
C ASP A 38 -4.37 -0.74 25.03
N GLU A 39 -5.15 -0.26 24.07
CA GLU A 39 -5.77 -1.13 23.05
C GLU A 39 -5.92 -0.38 21.72
N ALA A 40 -4.92 -0.48 20.83
CA ALA A 40 -5.10 -0.15 19.40
C ALA A 40 -4.07 -0.74 18.42
N ASP A 41 -2.96 -1.35 18.86
CA ASP A 41 -1.87 -1.72 17.93
C ASP A 41 -1.83 -3.23 17.55
N GLY A 42 -2.43 -4.11 18.36
CA GLY A 42 -2.38 -5.57 18.13
C GLY A 42 -3.12 -6.07 16.88
N GLY A 43 -4.17 -5.38 16.44
CA GLY A 43 -5.02 -5.82 15.32
C GLY A 43 -4.41 -5.60 13.93
N SER A 44 -3.69 -4.48 13.73
CA SER A 44 -3.09 -4.15 12.43
C SER A 44 -1.89 -5.05 12.10
N GLY A 45 -1.09 -5.40 13.12
CA GLY A 45 0.05 -6.31 13.00
C GLY A 45 -0.37 -7.70 12.53
N ALA A 46 -1.40 -8.29 13.16
CA ALA A 46 -1.89 -9.63 12.83
C ALA A 46 -2.45 -9.72 11.40
N VAL A 47 -3.16 -8.69 10.93
CA VAL A 47 -3.66 -8.63 9.54
C VAL A 47 -2.50 -8.57 8.55
N LYS A 48 -1.51 -7.71 8.78
CA LYS A 48 -0.32 -7.62 7.92
C LYS A 48 0.45 -8.93 7.86
N GLU A 49 0.61 -9.62 8.99
CA GLU A 49 1.27 -10.92 9.05
C GLU A 49 0.52 -11.98 8.25
N ARG A 50 -0.81 -12.05 8.40
CA ARG A 50 -1.65 -12.96 7.60
C ARG A 50 -1.54 -12.69 6.10
N ILE A 51 -1.55 -11.42 5.70
CA ILE A 51 -1.39 -11.02 4.30
C ILE A 51 0.01 -11.41 3.80
N ALA A 52 1.06 -11.12 4.56
CA ALA A 52 2.43 -11.50 4.21
C ALA A 52 2.57 -13.02 4.06
N ARG A 53 1.95 -13.80 4.94
CA ARG A 53 1.90 -15.26 4.84
C ARG A 53 1.18 -15.73 3.58
N ALA A 54 0.01 -15.18 3.28
CA ALA A 54 -0.76 -15.53 2.07
C ALA A 54 0.04 -15.24 0.79
N LEU A 55 0.75 -14.11 0.77
CA LEU A 55 1.61 -13.72 -0.34
C LEU A 55 2.81 -14.67 -0.53
N ARG A 56 3.42 -15.16 0.56
CA ARG A 56 4.48 -16.18 0.48
C ARG A 56 3.95 -17.48 -0.14
N LEU A 57 2.80 -17.96 0.33
CA LEU A 57 2.16 -19.16 -0.21
C LEU A 57 1.86 -19.01 -1.71
N TYR A 58 1.33 -17.86 -2.13
CA TYR A 58 1.11 -17.57 -3.56
C TYR A 58 2.41 -17.62 -4.37
N LYS A 59 3.49 -17.04 -3.84
CA LYS A 59 4.80 -17.05 -4.51
C LYS A 59 5.32 -18.47 -4.68
N GLU A 60 5.18 -19.30 -3.66
CA GLU A 60 5.60 -20.71 -3.67
C GLU A 60 4.75 -21.56 -4.63
N SER A 61 3.43 -21.32 -4.69
CA SER A 61 2.52 -22.08 -5.56
C SER A 61 2.55 -21.66 -7.03
N SER A 62 2.89 -20.40 -7.32
CA SER A 62 2.84 -19.85 -8.69
C SER A 62 4.01 -20.31 -9.58
N GLY A 63 4.97 -21.06 -9.03
CA GLY A 63 6.11 -21.57 -9.78
C GLY A 63 6.87 -20.46 -10.51
N ALA A 64 6.90 -19.24 -9.95
CA ALA A 64 7.49 -18.03 -10.53
C ALA A 64 9.02 -18.15 -10.63
N GLY A 65 9.45 -19.09 -11.47
CA GLY A 65 10.78 -19.51 -11.79
C GLY A 65 10.99 -19.36 -13.29
N GLU A 66 11.98 -18.53 -13.59
CA GLU A 66 12.82 -18.55 -14.79
C GLU A 66 12.26 -18.01 -16.11
N ASP A 67 10.98 -18.18 -16.43
CA ASP A 67 10.40 -17.58 -17.64
C ASP A 67 9.88 -16.17 -17.32
N GLY A 68 10.30 -15.17 -18.08
CA GLY A 68 10.12 -13.72 -17.79
C GLY A 68 8.68 -13.17 -17.71
N GLY A 69 7.67 -14.01 -17.53
CA GLY A 69 6.28 -13.68 -17.22
C GLY A 69 5.94 -13.76 -15.73
N GLY A 70 4.83 -13.14 -15.33
CA GLY A 70 4.28 -13.25 -13.98
C GLY A 70 3.54 -11.99 -13.52
N ALA A 71 3.08 -11.99 -12.27
CA ALA A 71 2.26 -10.91 -11.72
C ALA A 71 2.97 -10.17 -10.57
N LEU A 72 2.88 -8.84 -10.56
CA LEU A 72 3.14 -8.04 -9.37
C LEU A 72 1.89 -8.06 -8.49
N VAL A 73 1.99 -8.69 -7.32
CA VAL A 73 0.94 -8.62 -6.29
C VAL A 73 1.38 -7.60 -5.26
N GLN A 74 0.56 -6.58 -5.02
CA GLN A 74 0.87 -5.50 -4.08
C GLN A 74 -0.35 -5.11 -3.27
N VAL A 75 -0.12 -4.77 -2.01
CA VAL A 75 -1.19 -4.44 -1.05
C VAL A 75 -1.31 -2.93 -0.92
N TRP A 76 -2.54 -2.43 -0.97
CA TRP A 76 -2.89 -1.04 -0.72
C TRP A 76 -3.65 -0.97 0.59
N ALA A 77 -3.09 -0.25 1.57
CA ALA A 77 -3.66 -0.16 2.90
C ALA A 77 -4.00 1.29 3.25
N PRO A 78 -5.01 1.53 4.11
CA PRO A 78 -5.29 2.85 4.64
C PRO A 78 -4.08 3.47 5.31
N ALA A 79 -3.81 4.72 4.96
CA ALA A 79 -2.78 5.58 5.52
C ALA A 79 -3.33 7.00 5.68
N ARG A 80 -2.56 7.85 6.37
CA ARG A 80 -2.83 9.30 6.46
C ARG A 80 -1.85 10.06 5.60
N ASP A 81 -2.37 10.97 4.80
CA ASP A 81 -1.62 11.95 4.01
C ASP A 81 -1.87 13.33 4.65
N GLY A 82 -0.89 13.82 5.40
CA GLY A 82 -1.06 14.97 6.29
C GLY A 82 -2.06 14.71 7.43
N GLU A 83 -2.67 15.78 7.95
CA GLU A 83 -3.41 15.73 9.22
C GLU A 83 -4.82 15.11 9.10
N ARG A 84 -5.45 15.14 7.92
CA ARG A 84 -6.87 14.74 7.79
C ARG A 84 -7.21 13.89 6.56
N ARG A 85 -6.34 13.77 5.56
CA ARG A 85 -6.68 13.05 4.34
C ARG A 85 -6.45 11.55 4.53
N ARG A 86 -7.52 10.76 4.40
CA ARG A 86 -7.41 9.31 4.30
C ARG A 86 -7.05 8.94 2.88
N VAL A 87 -6.01 8.13 2.74
CA VAL A 87 -5.55 7.64 1.45
C VAL A 87 -5.24 6.15 1.56
N LEU A 88 -5.13 5.49 0.42
CA LEU A 88 -4.49 4.20 0.30
C LEU A 88 -3.07 4.39 -0.20
N ALA A 89 -2.13 3.73 0.47
CA ALA A 89 -0.73 3.71 0.09
C ALA A 89 -0.22 2.27 0.07
N THR A 90 0.81 2.03 -0.73
CA THR A 90 1.47 0.71 -0.83
C THR A 90 2.88 0.71 -0.24
N ARG A 91 3.37 1.88 0.20
CA ARG A 91 4.62 2.01 0.94
C ARG A 91 4.49 1.30 2.30
N GLY A 92 5.52 0.53 2.65
CA GLY A 92 5.53 -0.28 3.88
C GLY A 92 4.56 -1.46 3.87
N GLN A 93 3.89 -1.73 2.74
CA GLN A 93 2.99 -2.87 2.60
C GLN A 93 3.70 -4.04 1.89
N PRO A 94 3.33 -5.30 2.21
CA PRO A 94 3.94 -6.47 1.59
C PRO A 94 3.56 -6.56 0.10
N PHE A 95 4.44 -7.16 -0.68
CA PHE A 95 4.28 -7.36 -2.12
C PHE A 95 5.06 -8.60 -2.57
N VAL A 96 4.69 -9.13 -3.72
CA VAL A 96 5.35 -10.25 -4.39
C VAL A 96 5.58 -9.85 -5.83
N LEU A 97 6.76 -10.17 -6.35
CA LEU A 97 7.07 -10.06 -7.78
C LEU A 97 7.81 -11.32 -8.26
N PRO A 98 7.74 -11.63 -9.57
CA PRO A 98 8.53 -12.68 -10.17
C PRO A 98 10.03 -12.35 -10.11
N SER A 99 10.83 -13.35 -9.83
CA SER A 99 12.30 -13.23 -9.81
C SER A 99 12.77 -12.82 -11.21
N ARG A 100 13.44 -11.67 -11.33
CA ARG A 100 14.03 -11.10 -12.58
C ARG A 100 13.09 -10.34 -13.54
N CYS A 101 11.84 -10.05 -13.18
CA CYS A 101 11.01 -9.18 -14.03
C CYS A 101 11.27 -7.68 -13.77
N ARG A 102 12.22 -7.08 -14.52
CA ARG A 102 12.59 -5.65 -14.39
C ARG A 102 11.41 -4.70 -14.58
N ARG A 103 10.53 -4.99 -15.53
CA ARG A 103 9.35 -4.17 -15.83
C ARG A 103 8.40 -4.06 -14.62
N LEU A 104 8.09 -5.20 -13.99
CA LEU A 104 7.27 -5.23 -12.78
C LEU A 104 7.94 -4.55 -11.58
N LEU A 105 9.27 -4.66 -11.46
CA LEU A 105 10.03 -3.95 -10.44
C LEU A 105 9.97 -2.42 -10.62
N GLN A 106 10.11 -1.95 -11.86
CA GLN A 106 10.00 -0.52 -12.17
C GLN A 106 8.57 -0.01 -11.92
N TYR A 107 7.55 -0.76 -12.35
CA TYR A 107 6.16 -0.43 -12.07
C TYR A 107 5.84 -0.40 -10.56
N ARG A 108 6.43 -1.31 -9.78
CA ARG A 108 6.37 -1.28 -8.32
C ARG A 108 6.99 -0.01 -7.75
N THR A 109 8.16 0.40 -8.24
CA THR A 109 8.85 1.60 -7.79
C THR A 109 8.00 2.85 -7.99
N VAL A 110 7.37 2.98 -9.16
CA VAL A 110 6.40 4.05 -9.42
C VAL A 110 5.18 3.95 -8.51
N SER A 111 4.68 2.74 -8.25
CA SER A 111 3.53 2.55 -7.36
C SER A 111 3.79 3.05 -5.93
N LEU A 112 5.05 3.09 -5.47
CA LEU A 112 5.41 3.61 -4.13
C LEU A 112 5.22 5.12 -4.00
N THR A 113 5.22 5.88 -5.11
CA THR A 113 5.05 7.34 -5.09
C THR A 113 3.59 7.77 -5.25
N HIS A 114 2.68 6.81 -5.41
CA HIS A 114 1.25 7.07 -5.61
C HIS A 114 0.47 6.83 -4.34
N VAL A 115 -0.51 7.70 -4.10
CA VAL A 115 -1.53 7.54 -3.07
C VAL A 115 -2.90 7.76 -3.70
N PHE A 116 -3.89 7.05 -3.19
CA PHE A 116 -5.26 7.10 -3.71
C PHE A 116 -6.21 7.60 -2.64
N ALA A 117 -6.99 8.62 -2.93
CA ALA A 117 -7.90 9.18 -1.94
C ALA A 117 -9.06 8.22 -1.65
N VAL A 118 -9.46 8.14 -0.38
CA VAL A 118 -10.65 7.39 0.06
C VAL A 118 -11.48 8.22 1.03
N GLY A 119 -12.79 8.08 0.94
CA GLY A 119 -13.80 8.85 1.65
C GLY A 119 -14.01 10.25 1.07
N GLY A 120 -15.13 10.88 1.44
CA GLY A 120 -15.43 12.29 1.14
C GLY A 120 -15.31 13.15 2.40
N GLY A 121 -14.09 13.48 2.83
CA GLY A 121 -13.86 14.38 3.96
C GLY A 121 -13.88 15.86 3.55
N GLN A 122 -14.50 16.72 4.37
CA GLN A 122 -14.56 18.19 4.22
C GLN A 122 -15.23 18.71 2.93
N GLY A 123 -16.42 18.19 2.58
CA GLY A 123 -17.27 18.81 1.54
C GLY A 123 -16.75 18.75 0.11
N ARG A 124 -15.56 18.16 -0.12
CA ARG A 124 -15.00 17.93 -1.46
C ARG A 124 -15.29 16.50 -1.90
N ARG A 125 -16.01 16.36 -3.01
CA ARG A 125 -16.17 15.07 -3.69
C ARG A 125 -14.82 14.68 -4.29
N VAL A 126 -14.27 13.57 -3.81
CA VAL A 126 -13.13 12.91 -4.47
C VAL A 126 -13.57 12.47 -5.86
N THR A 127 -12.77 12.74 -6.89
CA THR A 127 -13.10 12.33 -8.25
C THR A 127 -12.89 10.82 -8.45
N TRP A 128 -13.38 10.28 -9.56
CA TRP A 128 -13.14 8.88 -9.94
C TRP A 128 -11.64 8.60 -10.14
N GLU A 129 -10.93 9.57 -10.68
CA GLU A 129 -9.50 9.54 -10.99
C GLU A 129 -8.65 9.56 -9.71
N GLU A 130 -9.00 10.42 -8.75
CA GLU A 130 -8.31 10.52 -7.46
C GLU A 130 -8.44 9.26 -6.59
N ARG A 131 -9.56 8.54 -6.73
CA ARG A 131 -9.72 7.22 -6.11
C ARG A 131 -8.83 6.20 -6.79
N GLY A 132 -8.71 6.29 -8.12
CA GLY A 132 -8.10 5.24 -8.94
C GLY A 132 -8.67 3.85 -8.66
N LEU A 133 -8.09 2.84 -9.28
CA LEU A 133 -8.52 1.45 -9.09
C LEU A 133 -8.50 1.00 -7.60
N PRO A 134 -7.43 1.26 -6.81
CA PRO A 134 -7.41 0.83 -5.41
C PRO A 134 -8.47 1.51 -4.55
N GLY A 135 -8.69 2.82 -4.69
CA GLY A 135 -9.68 3.56 -3.89
C GLY A 135 -11.11 3.14 -4.21
N ARG A 136 -11.41 2.87 -5.49
CA ARG A 136 -12.71 2.38 -5.92
C ARG A 136 -13.05 1.02 -5.33
N VAL A 137 -12.14 0.05 -5.43
CA VAL A 137 -12.32 -1.30 -4.86
C VAL A 137 -12.47 -1.25 -3.35
N PHE A 138 -11.69 -0.40 -2.69
CA PHE A 138 -11.75 -0.23 -1.24
C PHE A 138 -13.09 0.33 -0.77
N GLU A 139 -13.62 1.35 -1.43
CA GLU A 139 -14.91 1.95 -1.06
C GLU A 139 -16.10 1.08 -1.45
N ALA A 140 -16.09 0.53 -2.68
CA ALA A 140 -17.17 -0.30 -3.19
C ALA A 140 -17.23 -1.67 -2.51
N ARG A 141 -16.13 -2.12 -1.87
CA ARG A 141 -15.96 -3.47 -1.33
C ARG A 141 -16.28 -4.56 -2.35
N ALA A 142 -15.99 -4.27 -3.61
CA ALA A 142 -16.23 -5.13 -4.75
C ALA A 142 -14.96 -5.23 -5.60
N PRO A 143 -14.67 -6.41 -6.18
CA PRO A 143 -13.50 -6.57 -7.05
C PRO A 143 -13.65 -5.76 -8.34
N GLU A 144 -12.53 -5.28 -8.86
CA GLU A 144 -12.44 -4.64 -10.17
C GLU A 144 -11.30 -5.28 -10.96
N TRP A 145 -11.53 -5.55 -12.25
CA TRP A 145 -10.56 -6.19 -13.12
C TRP A 145 -10.61 -5.61 -14.52
N THR A 146 -9.48 -5.66 -15.23
CA THR A 146 -9.42 -5.44 -16.67
C THR A 146 -8.43 -6.42 -17.30
N PRO A 147 -8.79 -7.05 -18.45
CA PRO A 147 -7.86 -7.87 -19.22
C PRO A 147 -6.82 -7.02 -19.95
N ASN A 148 -7.13 -5.74 -20.18
CA ASN A 148 -6.23 -4.80 -20.83
C ASN A 148 -6.34 -3.42 -20.14
N VAL A 149 -5.28 -2.98 -19.49
CA VAL A 149 -5.23 -1.65 -18.84
C VAL A 149 -5.40 -0.50 -19.83
N GLN A 150 -5.21 -0.76 -21.13
CA GLN A 150 -5.44 0.21 -22.19
C GLN A 150 -6.93 0.50 -22.45
N PHE A 151 -7.84 -0.31 -21.89
CA PHE A 151 -9.27 -0.06 -21.96
C PHE A 151 -9.75 1.03 -21.00
N TYR A 152 -8.92 1.45 -20.04
CA TYR A 152 -9.23 2.62 -19.22
C TYR A 152 -9.11 3.90 -20.05
N GLY A 153 -10.07 4.82 -19.87
CA GLY A 153 -9.99 6.15 -20.45
C GLY A 153 -8.90 7.00 -19.79
N THR A 154 -8.53 8.11 -20.46
CA THR A 154 -7.61 9.11 -19.92
C THR A 154 -8.09 9.57 -18.54
N GLY A 155 -7.25 9.44 -17.52
CA GLY A 155 -7.54 9.84 -16.13
C GLY A 155 -8.11 8.73 -15.23
N GLU A 156 -8.74 7.69 -15.76
CA GLU A 156 -9.41 6.65 -14.95
C GLU A 156 -8.45 5.68 -14.26
N TYR A 157 -7.25 5.56 -14.83
CA TYR A 157 -6.16 4.78 -14.28
C TYR A 157 -4.96 5.72 -14.10
N ALA A 158 -4.81 6.29 -12.91
CA ALA A 158 -3.74 7.26 -12.60
C ALA A 158 -2.32 6.74 -12.91
N ARG A 159 -2.15 5.43 -13.14
CA ARG A 159 -0.89 4.78 -13.50
C ARG A 159 -0.82 4.35 -14.97
N MET A 160 -1.71 4.81 -15.85
CA MET A 160 -1.87 4.27 -17.23
C MET A 160 -0.61 4.45 -18.06
N SER A 161 -0.03 5.64 -18.04
CA SER A 161 1.21 5.91 -18.76
C SER A 161 2.35 4.98 -18.31
N TYR A 162 2.45 4.70 -17.01
CA TYR A 162 3.46 3.77 -16.49
C TYR A 162 3.13 2.31 -16.79
N ALA A 163 1.85 1.94 -16.77
CA ALA A 163 1.40 0.63 -17.16
C ALA A 163 1.72 0.34 -18.63
N LEU A 164 1.58 1.34 -19.50
CA LEU A 164 2.03 1.29 -20.90
C LEU A 164 3.56 1.16 -21.01
N ILE A 165 4.31 2.05 -20.34
CA ILE A 165 5.79 2.07 -20.39
C ILE A 165 6.40 0.75 -19.92
N TYR A 166 5.82 0.14 -18.88
CA TYR A 166 6.31 -1.12 -18.32
C TYR A 166 5.54 -2.35 -18.82
N ASP A 167 4.72 -2.18 -19.85
CA ASP A 167 4.01 -3.26 -20.55
C ASP A 167 3.21 -4.17 -19.57
N ILE A 168 2.47 -3.51 -18.68
CA ILE A 168 1.47 -4.13 -17.80
C ILE A 168 0.22 -4.36 -18.62
N GLN A 169 -0.15 -5.61 -18.82
CA GLN A 169 -1.27 -5.98 -19.68
C GLN A 169 -2.60 -5.94 -18.94
N ALA A 170 -2.73 -6.68 -17.85
CA ALA A 170 -3.96 -6.80 -17.08
C ALA A 170 -3.80 -6.27 -15.65
N SER A 171 -4.92 -5.93 -15.01
CA SER A 171 -4.97 -5.53 -13.61
C SER A 171 -6.17 -6.16 -12.92
N LEU A 172 -5.96 -6.68 -11.71
CA LEU A 172 -6.99 -7.20 -10.82
C LEU A 172 -6.81 -6.55 -9.44
N ALA A 173 -7.88 -6.01 -8.88
CA ALA A 173 -7.91 -5.55 -7.50
C ALA A 173 -9.07 -6.21 -6.74
N LEU A 174 -8.75 -6.68 -5.54
CA LEU A 174 -9.66 -7.38 -4.66
C LEU A 174 -9.74 -6.63 -3.32
N PRO A 175 -10.93 -6.45 -2.75
CA PRO A 175 -11.06 -5.93 -1.40
C PRO A 175 -10.59 -6.99 -0.38
N ILE A 176 -9.88 -6.57 0.65
CA ILE A 176 -9.56 -7.40 1.82
C ILE A 176 -10.57 -7.02 2.90
N LEU A 177 -11.44 -7.96 3.27
CA LEU A 177 -12.54 -7.78 4.22
C LEU A 177 -12.15 -8.23 5.63
#